data_AF-A0A353JXZ6-F1
#
_entry.id   AF-A0A353JXZ6-F1
#
_cell.length_a   1.000
_cell.length_b   1.000
_cell.length_c   1.000
_cell.angle_alpha   90.00
_cell.angle_beta   90.00
_cell.angle_gamma   90.00
#
_symmetry.space_group_name_H-M   'P 1'
#
loop_
_entity.id
_entity.type
_entity.pdbx_description
1 polymer ?
#
loop_
_entity_poly.entity_id
_entity_poly.type
_entity_poly.pdbx_seq_one_letter_code
_entity_poly.pdbx_strand_id
1 'polypeptide(L)'
;FKAQVVCSSREACVKYYNALTKYMKEIVGEELECKVIFSGSLNDPAYLKKHFTTKAEQETIISRFKKPIEEDKLCFIIVKDMLLTGFDAPIEQVMYLDRPLKEHNLLQAIARVNRTCTMDISRRVDKDKVK
;
A
#
# COMPACT_ATOMS: atom_id res chain seq x y z
N PHE A 1 -2.87 -6.73 -8.62
CA PHE A 1 -3.32 -6.45 -7.24
C PHE A 1 -2.23 -5.70 -6.49
N LYS A 2 -2.60 -5.04 -5.39
CA LYS A 2 -1.70 -4.19 -4.59
C LYS A 2 -1.67 -4.69 -3.14
N ALA A 3 -0.72 -4.19 -2.35
CA ALA A 3 -0.48 -4.70 -1.01
C ALA A 3 -0.26 -3.60 0.03
N GLN A 4 -0.62 -3.91 1.27
CA GLN A 4 -0.35 -3.08 2.44
C GLN A 4 0.63 -3.77 3.39
N VAL A 5 1.56 -3.03 3.97
CA VAL A 5 2.45 -3.50 5.04
C VAL A 5 2.10 -2.75 6.32
N VAL A 6 1.64 -3.48 7.34
CA VAL A 6 1.29 -2.94 8.65
C VAL A 6 2.44 -3.18 9.62
N CYS A 7 3.15 -2.10 9.93
CA CYS A 7 4.36 -2.11 10.72
C CYS A 7 4.08 -1.87 12.21
N SER A 8 4.99 -2.35 13.05
CA SER A 8 4.97 -2.12 14.50
C SER A 8 5.33 -0.69 14.90
N SER A 9 6.16 0.01 14.12
CA SER A 9 6.63 1.37 14.41
C SER A 9 6.87 2.21 13.14
N ARG A 10 7.05 3.54 13.30
CA ARG A 10 7.35 4.43 12.15
C ARG A 10 8.74 4.18 11.59
N GLU A 11 9.68 3.82 12.45
CA GLU A 11 11.03 3.40 12.10
C GLU A 11 10.98 2.11 11.28
N ALA A 12 10.14 1.14 11.67
CA ALA A 12 9.90 -0.06 10.87
C ALA A 12 9.33 0.30 9.49
N CYS A 13 8.36 1.22 9.40
CA CYS A 13 7.85 1.69 8.10
C CYS A 13 8.97 2.19 7.18
N VAL A 14 9.87 3.02 7.71
CA VAL A 14 11.00 3.56 6.92
C VAL A 14 12.00 2.46 6.54
N LYS A 15 12.25 1.48 7.41
CA LYS A 15 13.09 0.31 7.06
C LYS A 15 12.50 -0.50 5.92
N TYR A 16 11.20 -0.82 5.98
CA TYR A 16 10.51 -1.50 4.89
C TYR A 16 10.53 -0.68 3.60
N TYR A 17 10.27 0.63 3.67
CA TYR A 17 10.33 1.52 2.51
C TYR A 17 11.71 1.49 1.84
N ASN A 18 12.78 1.60 2.62
CA ASN A 18 14.14 1.58 2.11
C ASN A 18 14.50 0.24 1.48
N ALA A 19 14.12 -0.87 2.13
CA ALA A 19 14.36 -2.21 1.61
C ALA A 19 13.59 -2.46 0.30
N LEU A 20 12.30 -2.14 0.28
CA LEU A 20 11.44 -2.28 -0.90
C LEU A 20 11.95 -1.42 -2.06
N THR A 21 12.23 -0.14 -1.83
CA THR A 21 12.75 0.75 -2.86
C THR A 21 14.09 0.28 -3.42
N LYS A 22 14.94 -0.34 -2.59
CA LYS A 22 16.25 -0.84 -3.00
C LYS A 22 16.16 -2.11 -3.86
N TYR A 23 15.34 -3.09 -3.45
CA TYR A 23 15.39 -4.44 -4.04
C TYR A 23 14.23 -4.74 -5.01
N MET A 24 13.13 -3.98 -4.97
CA MET A 24 11.92 -4.32 -5.73
C MET A 24 12.14 -4.34 -7.25
N LYS A 25 12.95 -3.41 -7.78
CA LYS A 25 13.27 -3.38 -9.21
C LYS A 25 14.02 -4.63 -9.67
N GLU A 26 14.95 -5.11 -8.85
CA GLU A 26 15.74 -6.32 -9.16
C GLU A 26 14.88 -7.60 -9.10
N ILE A 27 13.92 -7.65 -8.17
CA ILE A 27 13.08 -8.84 -7.96
C ILE A 27 11.95 -8.93 -8.99
N VAL A 28 11.28 -7.80 -9.25
CA VAL A 28 10.05 -7.78 -10.08
C VAL A 28 10.36 -7.46 -11.55
N GLY A 29 11.51 -6.83 -11.83
CA GLY A 29 11.88 -6.42 -13.19
C GLY A 29 11.12 -5.21 -13.72
N GLU A 30 10.23 -4.61 -12.90
CA GLU A 30 9.46 -3.40 -13.23
C GLU A 30 9.71 -2.29 -12.22
N GLU A 31 9.59 -1.04 -12.67
CA GLU A 31 9.58 0.13 -11.79
C GLU A 31 8.23 0.26 -11.10
N LEU A 32 8.16 -0.33 -9.91
CA LEU A 32 7.03 -0.26 -9.01
C LEU A 32 7.33 0.73 -7.87
N GLU A 33 6.30 1.44 -7.43
CA GLU A 33 6.41 2.44 -6.36
C GLU A 33 5.81 1.92 -5.05
N CYS A 34 6.43 2.33 -3.93
CA CYS A 34 5.85 2.20 -2.60
C CYS A 34 5.80 3.56 -1.90
N LYS A 35 4.86 3.75 -0.97
CA LYS A 35 4.77 4.97 -0.13
C LYS A 35 4.50 4.63 1.33
N VAL A 36 5.08 5.44 2.20
CA VAL A 36 4.81 5.40 3.64
C VAL A 36 3.68 6.37 3.96
N ILE A 37 2.76 5.96 4.83
CA ILE A 37 1.70 6.80 5.37
C ILE A 37 1.76 6.74 6.90
N PHE A 38 2.23 7.83 7.49
CA PHE A 38 2.08 8.11 8.92
C PHE A 38 2.11 9.62 9.18
N SER A 39 1.63 10.01 10.36
CA SER A 39 1.78 11.36 10.89
C SER A 39 3.13 11.56 11.57
N GLY A 40 3.69 12.76 11.43
CA GLY A 40 4.95 13.17 12.02
C GLY A 40 4.77 13.69 13.45
N SER A 41 5.88 13.84 14.14
CA SER A 41 6.00 14.47 15.46
C SER A 41 7.07 15.56 15.42
N LEU A 42 6.92 16.59 16.27
CA LEU A 42 7.85 17.73 16.34
C LEU A 42 9.29 17.29 16.61
N ASN A 43 9.45 16.29 17.47
CA ASN A 43 10.74 15.74 17.90
C ASN A 43 11.28 14.64 16.99
N ASP A 44 10.68 14.44 15.80
CA ASP A 44 11.15 13.39 14.91
C ASP A 44 12.57 13.65 14.38
N PRO A 45 13.41 12.61 14.32
CA PRO A 45 14.68 12.69 13.63
C PRO A 45 14.47 12.93 12.13
N ALA A 46 15.49 13.49 11.47
CA ALA A 46 15.40 13.92 10.07
C ALA A 46 14.94 12.81 9.11
N TYR A 47 15.34 11.55 9.35
CA TYR A 47 14.94 10.43 8.49
C TYR A 47 13.44 10.11 8.59
N LEU A 48 12.78 10.32 9.73
CA LEU A 48 11.32 10.16 9.84
C LEU A 48 10.59 11.35 9.23
N LYS A 49 11.11 12.58 9.44
CA LYS A 49 10.52 13.82 8.89
C LYS A 49 10.42 13.79 7.37
N LYS A 50 11.35 13.14 6.68
CA LYS A 50 11.31 12.95 5.22
C LYS A 50 10.11 12.12 4.72
N HIS A 51 9.50 11.32 5.58
CA HIS A 51 8.38 10.43 5.24
C HIS A 51 7.07 10.83 5.93
N PHE A 52 7.07 11.95 6.65
CA PHE A 52 5.84 12.54 7.16
C PHE A 52 4.89 12.83 6.01
N THR A 53 3.61 12.50 6.20
CA THR A 53 2.54 12.82 5.26
C THR A 53 1.48 13.66 5.95
N THR A 54 1.14 14.79 5.33
CA THR A 54 -0.03 15.60 5.65
C THR A 54 -1.31 14.89 5.20
N LYS A 55 -2.46 15.32 5.71
CA LYS A 55 -3.76 14.74 5.31
C LYS A 55 -4.00 14.80 3.80
N ALA A 56 -3.67 15.93 3.16
CA ALA A 56 -3.82 16.10 1.71
C ALA A 56 -2.92 15.15 0.90
N GLU A 57 -1.68 14.95 1.35
CA GLU A 57 -0.78 13.97 0.73
C GLU A 57 -1.28 12.55 0.91
N GLN A 58 -1.83 12.21 2.08
CA GLN A 58 -2.42 10.91 2.34
C GLN A 58 -3.60 10.62 1.41
N GLU A 59 -4.50 11.58 1.23
CA GLU A 59 -5.64 11.48 0.30
C GLU A 59 -5.15 11.26 -1.14
N THR A 60 -4.09 11.96 -1.54
CA THR A 60 -3.47 11.80 -2.86
C THR A 60 -2.87 10.40 -3.03
N ILE A 61 -2.10 9.91 -2.05
CA ILE A 61 -1.49 8.58 -2.07
C ILE A 61 -2.58 7.50 -2.10
N ILE A 62 -3.63 7.65 -1.29
CA ILE A 62 -4.77 6.73 -1.25
C ILE A 62 -5.49 6.68 -2.60
N SER A 63 -5.74 7.84 -3.22
CA SER A 63 -6.39 7.92 -4.54
C SER A 63 -5.56 7.20 -5.61
N ARG A 64 -4.24 7.42 -5.63
CA ARG A 64 -3.30 6.71 -6.51
C ARG A 64 -3.30 5.20 -6.26
N PHE A 65 -3.26 4.78 -4.99
CA PHE A 65 -3.21 3.38 -4.62
C PHE A 65 -4.46 2.62 -5.08
N LYS A 66 -5.65 3.22 -5.05
CA LYS A 66 -6.89 2.55 -5.49
C LYS A 66 -6.97 2.29 -7.00
N LYS A 67 -6.13 2.93 -7.82
CA LYS A 67 -6.10 2.70 -9.28
C LYS A 67 -5.48 1.34 -9.63
N PRO A 68 -5.84 0.72 -10.76
CA PRO A 68 -5.15 -0.46 -11.31
C PRO A 68 -3.62 -0.27 -11.39
N ILE A 69 -2.86 -1.36 -11.28
CA ILE A 69 -1.39 -1.30 -11.34
C ILE A 69 -0.88 -0.87 -12.73
N GLU A 70 -1.70 -1.10 -13.74
CA GLU A 70 -1.50 -0.68 -15.13
C GLU A 70 -1.67 0.85 -15.29
N GLU A 71 -2.47 1.49 -14.43
CA GLU A 71 -2.71 2.94 -14.46
C GLU A 71 -1.81 3.72 -13.48
N ASP A 72 -1.45 3.12 -12.34
CA ASP A 72 -0.56 3.73 -11.35
C ASP A 72 0.35 2.68 -10.71
N LYS A 73 1.66 2.89 -10.82
CA LYS A 73 2.71 1.99 -10.35
C LYS A 73 2.85 1.95 -8.82
N LEU A 74 2.13 2.78 -8.06
CA LEU A 74 2.06 2.68 -6.60
C LEU A 74 1.37 1.37 -6.19
N CYS A 75 2.17 0.39 -5.79
CA CYS A 75 1.71 -0.97 -5.51
C CYS A 75 1.80 -1.37 -4.03
N PHE A 76 2.61 -0.66 -3.24
CA PHE A 76 2.69 -0.86 -1.79
C PHE A 76 2.37 0.43 -1.02
N ILE A 77 1.54 0.30 0.00
CA ILE A 77 1.43 1.29 1.09
C ILE A 77 1.96 0.69 2.38
N ILE A 78 2.72 1.49 3.13
CA ILE A 78 3.38 1.06 4.37
C ILE A 78 2.86 1.94 5.49
N VAL A 79 2.18 1.33 6.47
CA VAL A 79 1.43 2.02 7.52
C VAL A 79 1.82 1.48 8.89
N LYS A 80 1.58 2.26 9.95
CA LYS A 80 1.67 1.78 11.34
C LYS A 80 0.30 1.53 11.95
N ASP A 81 -0.47 2.61 12.15
CA ASP A 81 -1.80 2.59 12.77
C ASP A 81 -2.90 3.12 11.83
N MET A 82 -2.51 3.69 10.70
CA MET A 82 -3.44 4.30 9.76
C MET A 82 -3.97 3.25 8.78
N LEU A 83 -5.16 3.51 8.23
CA LEU A 83 -5.78 2.70 7.18
C LEU A 83 -6.11 1.24 7.59
N LEU A 84 -6.14 0.95 8.89
CA LEU A 84 -6.61 -0.35 9.42
C LEU A 84 -8.14 -0.39 9.55
N THR A 85 -8.76 0.77 9.78
CA THR A 85 -10.21 0.94 9.92
C THR A 85 -10.72 1.98 8.93
N GLY A 86 -11.88 1.73 8.33
CA GLY A 86 -12.53 2.69 7.43
C GLY A 86 -11.92 2.79 6.02
N PHE A 87 -10.71 2.26 5.80
CA PHE A 87 -10.10 2.18 4.48
C PHE A 87 -10.62 0.97 3.69
N ASP A 88 -11.04 1.21 2.45
CA ASP A 88 -11.56 0.18 1.55
C ASP A 88 -10.94 0.34 0.16
N ALA A 89 -10.25 -0.72 -0.26
CA ALA A 89 -9.63 -0.83 -1.57
C ALA A 89 -9.71 -2.30 -2.01
N PRO A 90 -10.73 -2.71 -2.79
CA PRO A 90 -10.83 -4.08 -3.29
C PRO A 90 -9.59 -4.55 -4.06
N ILE A 91 -8.81 -3.63 -4.63
CA ILE A 91 -7.55 -3.95 -5.31
C ILE A 91 -6.41 -4.37 -4.35
N GLU A 92 -6.54 -4.06 -3.06
CA GLU A 92 -5.66 -4.55 -1.99
C GLU A 92 -6.05 -5.96 -1.61
N GLN A 93 -5.30 -6.94 -2.11
CA GLN A 93 -5.56 -8.37 -1.85
C GLN A 93 -4.55 -8.98 -0.88
N VAL A 94 -3.50 -8.24 -0.52
CA VAL A 94 -2.41 -8.75 0.32
C VAL A 94 -2.11 -7.75 1.44
N MET A 95 -2.07 -8.25 2.67
CA MET A 95 -1.66 -7.47 3.84
C MET A 95 -0.57 -8.23 4.58
N TYR A 96 0.60 -7.61 4.69
CA TYR A 96 1.72 -8.10 5.49
C TYR A 96 1.64 -7.50 6.89
N LEU A 97 1.66 -8.34 7.92
CA LEU A 97 1.56 -7.92 9.32
C LEU A 97 2.89 -8.12 10.04
N ASP A 98 3.57 -7.01 10.36
CA ASP A 98 4.83 -6.97 11.15
C ASP A 98 4.57 -6.58 12.62
N ARG A 99 3.30 -6.41 13.00
CA ARG A 99 2.90 -6.19 14.40
C ARG A 99 1.94 -7.29 14.86
N PRO A 100 2.01 -7.70 16.13
CA PRO A 100 1.03 -8.63 16.67
C PRO A 100 -0.36 -7.96 16.68
N LEU A 101 -1.28 -8.52 15.91
CA LEU A 101 -2.70 -8.22 16.01
C LEU A 101 -3.39 -9.33 16.81
N LYS A 102 -4.32 -8.94 17.68
CA LYS A 102 -5.07 -9.87 18.53
C LYS A 102 -6.57 -9.64 18.38
N GLU A 103 -7.33 -10.72 18.58
CA GLU A 103 -8.79 -10.69 18.71
C GLU A 103 -9.48 -9.95 17.55
N HIS A 104 -10.40 -9.05 17.87
CA HIS A 104 -11.22 -8.31 16.92
C HIS A 104 -10.39 -7.51 15.91
N ASN A 105 -9.24 -6.96 16.30
CA ASN A 105 -8.37 -6.19 15.40
C ASN A 105 -7.78 -7.08 14.29
N LEU A 106 -7.44 -8.34 14.60
CA LEU A 106 -6.96 -9.29 13.60
C LEU A 106 -8.08 -9.66 12.62
N LEU A 107 -9.29 -9.97 13.15
CA LEU A 107 -10.43 -10.31 12.31
C LEU A 107 -10.82 -9.16 11.37
N GLN A 108 -10.80 -7.92 11.88
CA GLN A 108 -11.06 -6.72 11.08
C GLN A 108 -10.02 -6.54 9.97
N ALA A 109 -8.74 -6.76 10.25
CA ALA A 109 -7.67 -6.68 9.26
C ALA A 109 -7.83 -7.75 8.15
N ILE A 110 -8.08 -9.01 8.51
CA ILE A 110 -8.26 -10.11 7.54
C ILE A 110 -9.50 -9.87 6.66
N ALA A 111 -10.61 -9.42 7.25
CA ALA A 111 -11.83 -9.14 6.50
C ALA A 111 -11.68 -8.03 5.45
N ARG A 112 -10.63 -7.19 5.53
CA ARG A 112 -10.37 -6.11 4.57
C ARG A 112 -9.77 -6.62 3.27
N VAL A 113 -8.78 -7.50 3.34
CA VAL A 113 -8.11 -8.07 2.15
C VAL A 113 -8.94 -9.14 1.44
N ASN A 114 -10.00 -9.66 2.08
CA ASN A 114 -10.85 -10.70 1.51
C ASN A 114 -12.05 -10.16 0.69
N ARG A 115 -11.98 -8.90 0.24
CA ARG A 115 -13.04 -8.29 -0.59
C ARG A 115 -12.86 -8.68 -2.05
N THR A 116 -13.95 -9.01 -2.72
CA THR A 116 -13.93 -9.40 -4.15
C THR A 116 -13.60 -8.19 -5.01
N CYS A 117 -12.57 -8.30 -5.85
CA CYS A 117 -12.25 -7.31 -6.87
C CYS A 117 -12.82 -7.77 -8.21
N THR A 118 -13.97 -7.21 -8.61
CA THR A 118 -14.48 -7.34 -9.98
C THR A 118 -13.73 -6.35 -10.87
N MET A 119 -12.67 -6.81 -11.52
CA MET A 119 -12.08 -6.07 -12.64
C MET A 119 -12.96 -6.32 -13.87
N ASP A 120 -13.55 -5.26 -14.45
CA ASP A 120 -14.27 -5.37 -15.72
C ASP A 120 -13.31 -5.90 -16.80
N ILE A 121 -13.56 -7.12 -17.27
CA ILE A 121 -12.72 -7.84 -18.26
C ILE A 121 -12.88 -7.22 -19.67
N SER A 122 -13.69 -6.17 -19.81
CA SER A 122 -14.12 -5.54 -21.06
C SER A 122 -12.99 -4.91 -21.91
N ARG A 123 -11.73 -4.93 -21.48
CA ARG A 123 -10.59 -4.33 -22.22
C ARG A 123 -9.58 -5.30 -22.83
N ARG A 124 -9.76 -6.62 -22.68
CA ARG A 124 -8.80 -7.61 -23.22
C ARG A 124 -9.23 -8.34 -24.51
N VAL A 125 -10.43 -8.08 -25.05
CA VAL A 125 -10.94 -8.85 -26.20
C VAL A 125 -10.68 -8.18 -27.58
N ASP A 126 -10.28 -6.91 -27.66
CA ASP A 126 -10.27 -6.18 -28.95
C ASP A 126 -8.89 -5.93 -29.61
N LYS A 127 -7.83 -6.69 -29.28
CA LYS A 127 -6.54 -6.58 -30.00
C LYS A 127 -6.11 -7.81 -30.80
N ASP A 128 -6.75 -8.96 -30.62
CA ASP A 128 -6.36 -10.21 -31.30
C ASP A 128 -7.33 -10.65 -32.42
N LYS A 129 -8.24 -9.78 -32.87
CA LYS A 129 -9.22 -10.08 -33.94
C LYS A 129 -9.20 -9.16 -35.16
N VAL A 130 -8.09 -8.50 -35.44
CA VAL A 130 -7.88 -7.86 -36.76
C VAL A 130 -6.49 -8.17 -37.27
N LYS A 131 -6.34 -9.35 -37.86
CA LYS A 131 -5.50 -9.64 -39.03
C LYS A 131 -6.06 -10.85 -39.76
#